data_AF-A0A7M6UCK7-F1
#
_entry.id   AF-A0A7M6UCK7-F1
#
_cell.length_a   1.000
_cell.length_b   1.000
_cell.length_c   1.000
_cell.angle_alpha   90.00
_cell.angle_beta   90.00
_cell.angle_gamma   90.00
#
_symmetry.space_group_name_H-M   'P 1'
#
loop_
_entity.id
_entity.type
_entity.pdbx_description
1 polymer ?
#
loop_
_entity_poly.entity_id
_entity_poly.type
_entity_poly.pdbx_seq_one_letter_code
_entity_poly.pdbx_strand_id
1 'polypeptide(L)'
;MPAKITEIKCKRCRTMLFTEEASPSLTAHGQAIGVGARNTRCNSDVPEDCLFLAEDSMPDWIHEVVDRENWTKGKLHCPLCHARIGSFDFVSSKKCNCGEYVPPPIRITYSKIDVPHR
;
A
#
# COMPACT_ATOMS: atom_id res chain seq x y z
N MET A 1 -0.10 27.14 -4.13
CA MET A 1 -0.75 26.18 -5.05
C MET A 1 -1.24 25.03 -4.21
N PRO A 2 -2.56 24.76 -4.09
CA PRO A 2 -3.01 23.67 -3.22
C PRO A 2 -2.58 22.33 -3.82
N ALA A 3 -1.87 21.53 -3.04
CA ALA A 3 -1.52 20.16 -3.39
C ALA A 3 -2.80 19.39 -3.69
N LYS A 4 -2.85 18.66 -4.81
CA LYS A 4 -3.99 17.81 -5.15
C LYS A 4 -4.01 16.63 -4.16
N ILE A 5 -4.87 16.72 -3.14
CA ILE A 5 -5.12 15.63 -2.21
C ILE A 5 -5.77 14.49 -3.00
N THR A 6 -5.10 13.35 -3.07
CA THR A 6 -5.62 12.15 -3.73
C THR A 6 -6.17 11.24 -2.65
N GLU A 7 -7.49 11.19 -2.51
CA GLU A 7 -8.17 10.35 -1.51
C GLU A 7 -8.31 8.91 -2.01
N ILE A 8 -7.84 7.94 -1.21
CA ILE A 8 -7.96 6.52 -1.51
C ILE A 8 -9.14 5.94 -0.73
N LYS A 9 -10.09 5.37 -1.46
CA LYS A 9 -11.36 4.89 -0.91
C LYS A 9 -11.51 3.38 -1.09
N CYS A 10 -12.28 2.74 -0.23
CA CYS A 10 -12.62 1.32 -0.43
C CYS A 10 -13.52 1.17 -1.66
N LYS A 11 -13.21 0.25 -2.58
CA LYS A 11 -14.04 0.05 -3.78
C LYS A 11 -15.47 -0.43 -3.47
N ARG A 12 -15.65 -1.18 -2.37
CA ARG A 12 -16.93 -1.79 -1.99
C ARG A 12 -17.89 -0.79 -1.33
N CYS A 13 -17.43 -0.02 -0.36
CA CYS A 13 -18.28 0.88 0.43
C CYS A 13 -17.96 2.37 0.25
N ARG A 14 -16.94 2.71 -0.55
CA ARG A 14 -16.48 4.08 -0.83
C ARG A 14 -16.03 4.90 0.39
N THR A 15 -15.88 4.26 1.55
CA THR A 15 -15.26 4.86 2.74
C THR A 15 -13.83 5.27 2.45
N MET A 16 -13.44 6.45 2.91
CA MET A 16 -12.06 6.93 2.87
C MET A 16 -11.17 6.04 3.74
N LEU A 17 -10.12 5.49 3.13
CA LEU A 17 -9.13 4.68 3.83
C LEU A 17 -7.95 5.55 4.25
N PHE A 18 -7.42 6.36 3.33
CA PHE A 18 -6.31 7.28 3.57
C PHE A 18 -6.14 8.26 2.40
N THR A 19 -5.24 9.22 2.54
CA THR A 19 -4.89 10.19 1.51
C THR A 19 -3.39 10.06 1.16
N GLU A 20 -3.04 10.29 -0.11
CA GLU A 20 -1.64 10.22 -0.57
C GLU A 20 -0.70 11.23 0.12
N GLU A 21 -1.25 12.29 0.71
CA GLU A 21 -0.48 13.29 1.47
C GLU A 21 0.02 12.75 2.82
N ALA A 22 -0.81 11.97 3.51
CA ALA A 22 -0.47 11.37 4.80
C ALA A 22 0.26 10.03 4.61
N SER A 23 -0.11 9.30 3.56
CA SER A 23 0.37 7.96 3.27
C SER A 23 0.72 7.85 1.78
N PRO A 24 1.92 8.31 1.37
CA PRO A 24 2.32 8.30 -0.03
C PRO A 24 2.44 6.86 -0.54
N SER A 25 1.85 6.60 -1.71
CA SER A 25 1.99 5.31 -2.37
C SER A 25 3.42 5.06 -2.83
N LEU A 26 3.91 3.86 -2.51
CA LEU A 26 5.22 3.37 -2.88
C LEU A 26 5.11 2.27 -3.95
N THR A 27 6.15 2.16 -4.76
CA THR A 27 6.40 1.00 -5.61
C THR A 27 6.79 -0.22 -4.79
N ALA A 28 6.86 -1.39 -5.44
CA ALA A 28 7.40 -2.63 -4.86
C ALA A 28 8.87 -2.52 -4.41
N HIS A 29 9.54 -1.40 -4.69
CA HIS A 29 10.92 -1.12 -4.31
C HIS A 29 11.02 0.00 -3.26
N GLY A 30 9.89 0.47 -2.71
CA GLY A 30 9.87 1.52 -1.69
C GLY A 30 10.08 2.94 -2.23
N GLN A 31 9.93 3.17 -3.53
CA GLN A 31 10.06 4.50 -4.15
C GLN A 31 8.69 5.15 -4.35
N ALA A 32 8.56 6.44 -4.08
CA ALA A 32 7.29 7.17 -4.22
C ALA A 32 6.80 7.20 -5.69
N ILE A 33 5.51 6.96 -5.90
CA ILE A 33 4.85 6.96 -7.21
C ILE A 33 4.70 8.43 -7.69
N GLY A 34 5.74 8.97 -8.32
CA GLY A 34 5.76 10.36 -8.80
C GLY A 34 7.09 10.85 -9.36
N VAL A 35 8.20 10.18 -9.03
CA VAL A 35 9.54 10.52 -9.53
C VAL A 35 9.92 9.55 -10.64
N GLY A 36 9.48 9.84 -11.87
CA GLY A 36 10.19 9.51 -13.12
C GLY A 36 10.72 8.09 -13.39
N ALA A 37 10.33 7.05 -12.66
CA ALA A 37 10.89 5.72 -12.84
C ALA A 37 10.09 4.90 -13.85
N ARG A 38 10.11 5.31 -15.14
CA ARG A 38 9.74 4.43 -16.27
C ARG A 38 10.84 3.40 -16.57
N ASN A 39 11.72 3.08 -15.60
CA ASN A 39 12.94 2.33 -15.87
C ASN A 39 13.33 1.28 -14.83
N THR A 40 12.39 0.80 -14.02
CA THR A 40 12.60 -0.46 -13.31
C THR A 40 12.15 -1.60 -14.22
N ARG A 41 13.08 -2.12 -15.03
CA ARG A 41 12.93 -3.44 -15.68
C ARG A 41 12.98 -4.55 -14.63
N CYS A 42 12.06 -4.49 -13.69
CA CYS A 42 11.87 -5.52 -12.69
C CYS A 42 10.85 -6.49 -13.27
N ASN A 43 11.30 -7.67 -13.71
CA ASN A 43 10.42 -8.76 -14.14
C ASN A 43 9.72 -9.42 -12.94
N SER A 44 9.41 -8.64 -11.92
CA SER A 44 8.82 -9.17 -10.71
C SER A 44 7.37 -9.51 -10.98
N ASP A 45 7.04 -10.77 -10.79
CA ASP A 45 5.69 -11.27 -10.48
C ASP A 45 5.04 -10.60 -9.24
N VAL A 46 5.55 -9.44 -8.78
CA VAL A 46 4.80 -8.57 -7.89
C VAL A 46 3.67 -8.02 -8.74
N PRO A 47 2.40 -8.37 -8.44
CA PRO A 47 1.30 -7.96 -9.28
C PRO A 47 1.31 -6.44 -9.45
N GLU A 48 1.36 -5.99 -10.70
CA GLU A 48 1.26 -4.57 -11.09
C GLU A 48 -0.03 -3.91 -10.54
N ASP A 49 -0.96 -4.72 -10.00
CA ASP A 49 -2.21 -4.37 -9.35
C ASP A 49 -2.11 -4.05 -7.84
N CYS A 50 -0.94 -3.67 -7.31
CA CYS A 50 -0.79 -3.28 -5.90
C CYS A 50 0.02 -2.02 -5.66
N LEU A 51 -0.35 -1.29 -4.61
CA LEU A 51 0.43 -0.21 -4.02
C LEU A 51 1.01 -0.66 -2.67
N PHE A 52 2.12 -0.02 -2.30
CA PHE A 52 2.79 -0.25 -1.04
C PHE A 52 2.77 1.01 -0.18
N LEU A 53 2.86 0.85 1.14
CA LEU A 53 2.97 1.96 2.09
C LEU A 53 4.23 1.81 2.94
N ALA A 54 4.82 2.94 3.30
CA ALA A 54 5.90 2.97 4.29
C ALA A 54 5.37 2.60 5.68
N GLU A 55 6.24 2.04 6.51
CA GLU A 55 5.95 1.84 7.92
C GLU A 55 5.68 3.18 8.62
N ASP A 56 6.55 4.17 8.38
CA ASP A 56 6.49 5.50 9.00
C ASP A 56 5.33 6.39 8.52
N SER A 57 4.64 5.99 7.45
CA SER A 57 3.55 6.78 6.85
C SER A 57 2.29 5.96 6.68
N MET A 58 2.10 4.91 7.48
CA MET A 58 0.86 4.15 7.46
C MET A 58 -0.27 4.91 8.16
N PRO A 59 -1.53 4.77 7.71
CA PRO A 59 -2.69 5.33 8.40
C PRO A 59 -2.87 4.75 9.80
N ASP A 60 -3.42 5.52 10.73
CA ASP A 60 -3.64 5.12 12.14
C ASP A 60 -4.41 3.80 12.25
N TRP A 61 -5.46 3.60 11.44
CA TRP A 61 -6.23 2.37 11.48
C TRP A 61 -5.43 1.13 11.01
N ILE A 62 -4.43 1.31 10.14
CA ILE A 62 -3.51 0.23 9.77
C ILE A 62 -2.57 -0.03 10.95
N HIS A 63 -2.01 1.03 11.54
CA HIS A 63 -1.14 0.92 12.71
C HIS A 63 -1.83 0.15 13.84
N GLU A 64 -3.08 0.48 14.18
CA GLU A 64 -3.84 -0.27 15.19
C GLU A 64 -4.00 -1.76 14.85
N VAL A 65 -4.20 -2.11 13.57
CA VAL A 65 -4.33 -3.51 13.15
C VAL A 65 -2.98 -4.23 13.24
N VAL A 66 -1.90 -3.56 12.84
CA VAL A 66 -0.53 -4.11 12.93
C VAL A 66 -0.12 -4.33 14.38
N ASP A 67 -0.41 -3.36 15.25
CA ASP A 67 -0.12 -3.42 16.68
C ASP A 67 -0.87 -4.57 17.36
N ARG A 68 -2.18 -4.74 17.06
CA ARG A 68 -2.99 -5.88 17.53
C ARG A 68 -2.45 -7.24 17.07
N GLU A 69 -1.86 -7.30 15.88
CA GLU A 69 -1.24 -8.51 15.31
C GLU A 69 0.27 -8.59 15.65
N ASN A 70 0.72 -7.79 16.61
CA ASN A 70 2.07 -7.77 17.18
C ASN A 70 3.16 -7.62 16.10
N TRP A 71 2.94 -6.76 15.11
CA TRP A 71 3.92 -6.44 14.07
C TRP A 71 4.43 -7.68 13.32
N THR A 72 3.55 -8.66 13.10
CA THR A 72 3.90 -9.91 12.41
C THR A 72 3.47 -9.88 10.93
N LYS A 73 2.48 -10.70 10.57
CA LYS A 73 1.88 -10.75 9.23
C LYS A 73 0.38 -10.87 9.38
N GLY A 74 -0.35 -10.17 8.53
CA GLY A 74 -1.80 -10.10 8.65
C GLY A 74 -2.50 -9.63 7.38
N LYS A 75 -3.83 -9.58 7.45
CA LYS A 75 -4.70 -9.14 6.36
C LYS A 75 -5.30 -7.78 6.70
N LEU A 76 -5.34 -6.89 5.73
CA LEU A 76 -6.01 -5.60 5.86
C LEU A 76 -7.44 -5.72 5.35
N HIS A 77 -8.37 -5.31 6.20
CA HIS A 77 -9.79 -5.23 5.91
C HIS A 77 -10.25 -3.78 6.02
N CYS A 78 -11.19 -3.39 5.18
CA CYS A 78 -11.82 -2.09 5.27
C CYS A 78 -12.48 -1.93 6.66
N PRO A 79 -12.24 -0.84 7.39
CA PRO A 79 -12.77 -0.64 8.74
C PRO A 79 -14.30 -0.52 8.78
N LEU A 80 -14.95 -0.16 7.66
CA LEU A 80 -16.41 -0.05 7.60
C LEU A 80 -17.10 -1.34 7.12
N CYS A 81 -16.68 -1.88 5.98
CA CYS A 81 -17.39 -3.01 5.36
C CYS A 81 -16.69 -4.37 5.52
N HIS A 82 -15.56 -4.40 6.22
CA HIS A 82 -14.72 -5.58 6.45
C HIS A 82 -14.27 -6.31 5.17
N ALA A 83 -14.39 -5.68 4.00
CA ALA A 83 -13.88 -6.24 2.76
C ALA A 83 -12.36 -6.29 2.80
N ARG A 84 -11.77 -7.40 2.35
CA ARG A 84 -10.32 -7.52 2.25
C ARG A 84 -9.77 -6.58 1.17
N ILE A 85 -8.87 -5.69 1.58
CA ILE A 85 -8.24 -4.67 0.72
C ILE A 85 -6.73 -4.88 0.55
N GLY A 86 -6.09 -5.64 1.43
CA GLY A 86 -4.64 -5.85 1.39
C GLY A 86 -4.12 -6.83 2.43
N SER A 87 -2.84 -6.69 2.73
CA SER A 87 -2.11 -7.46 3.74
C SER A 87 -0.85 -6.73 4.15
N PHE A 88 -0.31 -7.09 5.31
CA PHE A 88 1.01 -6.66 5.74
C PHE A 88 1.87 -7.86 6.14
N ASP A 89 3.18 -7.76 5.97
CA ASP A 89 4.14 -8.79 6.34
C ASP A 89 5.47 -8.15 6.77
N PHE A 90 5.68 -8.00 8.08
CA PHE A 90 6.91 -7.46 8.67
C PHE A 90 7.93 -8.55 9.02
N VAL A 91 7.51 -9.81 9.03
CA VAL A 91 8.37 -10.96 9.42
C VAL A 91 9.01 -11.62 8.20
N SER A 92 8.32 -11.63 7.07
CA SER A 92 8.82 -12.23 5.85
C SER A 92 9.57 -11.18 5.05
N SER A 93 10.89 -11.14 5.19
CA SER A 93 11.79 -10.37 4.32
C SER A 93 11.90 -11.01 2.93
N LYS A 94 10.77 -11.35 2.30
CA LYS A 94 10.73 -11.89 0.95
C LYS A 94 11.21 -10.81 0.00
N LYS A 95 12.41 -11.01 -0.53
CA LYS A 95 12.95 -10.16 -1.59
C LYS A 95 11.99 -10.19 -2.78
N CYS A 96 11.84 -9.05 -3.42
CA CYS A 96 11.26 -8.94 -4.74
C CYS A 96 11.97 -9.93 -5.68
N ASN A 97 11.29 -10.44 -6.70
CA ASN A 97 11.86 -11.45 -7.60
C ASN A 97 13.11 -10.96 -8.37
N CYS A 98 13.38 -9.65 -8.39
CA CYS A 98 14.66 -9.12 -8.86
C CYS A 98 15.85 -9.49 -7.96
N GLY A 99 15.62 -9.94 -6.72
CA GLY A 99 16.64 -10.32 -5.76
C GLY A 99 17.35 -9.15 -5.07
N GLU A 100 17.14 -7.91 -5.54
CA GLU A 100 17.87 -6.73 -5.07
C GLU A 100 17.13 -5.91 -4.00
N TYR A 101 15.80 -5.95 -3.99
CA TYR A 101 14.98 -5.11 -3.12
C TYR A 101 14.05 -5.94 -2.23
N VAL A 102 13.83 -5.49 -1.01
CA VAL A 102 12.75 -5.99 -0.15
C VAL A 102 11.58 -5.02 -0.29
N PRO A 103 10.39 -5.48 -0.71
CA PRO A 103 9.23 -4.62 -0.83
C PRO A 103 8.79 -4.12 0.56
N PRO A 104 8.16 -2.93 0.64
CA PRO A 104 7.59 -2.46 1.88
C PRO A 104 6.59 -3.47 2.45
N PRO A 105 6.48 -3.56 3.79
CA PRO A 105 5.72 -4.63 4.44
C PRO A 105 4.22 -4.49 4.21
N ILE A 106 3.71 -3.27 4.00
CA ILE A 106 2.28 -2.99 3.84
C ILE A 106 1.93 -2.94 2.36
N ARG A 107 0.97 -3.78 1.97
CA ARG A 107 0.50 -3.93 0.58
C ARG A 107 -1.01 -3.77 0.49
N ILE A 108 -1.46 -2.92 -0.42
CA ILE A 108 -2.87 -2.68 -0.72
C ILE A 108 -3.14 -3.01 -2.20
N THR A 109 -4.30 -3.60 -2.48
CA THR A 109 -4.65 -4.09 -3.82
C THR A 109 -5.48 -3.06 -4.58
N TYR A 110 -5.01 -2.59 -5.75
CA TYR A 110 -5.71 -1.62 -6.58
C TYR A 110 -7.13 -2.07 -6.94
N SER A 111 -7.32 -3.36 -7.24
CA SER A 111 -8.64 -3.90 -7.57
C SER A 111 -9.68 -3.82 -6.42
N LYS A 112 -9.24 -3.54 -5.19
CA LYS A 112 -10.07 -3.44 -3.97
C LYS A 112 -10.24 -2.01 -3.46
N ILE A 113 -9.57 -1.05 -4.07
CA ILE A 113 -9.66 0.37 -3.74
C ILE A 113 -10.13 1.18 -4.96
N ASP A 114 -10.55 2.40 -4.69
CA ASP A 114 -10.86 3.40 -5.70
C ASP A 114 -9.86 4.54 -5.54
N VAL A 115 -9.07 4.74 -6.59
CA VAL A 115 -8.07 5.81 -6.72
C VAL A 115 -8.58 6.81 -7.76
N PRO A 116 -8.58 8.12 -7.47
CA PRO A 116 -8.93 9.13 -8.45
C PRO A 116 -8.02 8.98 -9.68
N HIS A 117 -8.61 8.92 -10.87
CA HIS A 117 -7.83 8.90 -12.11
C HIS A 117 -7.13 10.25 -12.25
N ARG A 118 -5.80 10.23 -12.38
CA ARG A 118 -4.96 11.41 -12.58
C ARG A 118 -5.07 11.94 -14.01
#